data_AF-A0A1J1HUY3-F1
#
_entry.id   AF-A0A1J1HUY3-F1
#
_cell.length_a   1.000
_cell.length_b   1.000
_cell.length_c   1.000
_cell.angle_alpha   90.00
_cell.angle_beta   90.00
_cell.angle_gamma   90.00
#
_symmetry.space_group_name_H-M   'P 1'
#
loop_
_entity.id
_entity.type
_entity.pdbx_description
1 polymer ?
#
loop_
_entity_poly.entity_id
_entity_poly.type
_entity_poly.pdbx_seq_one_letter_code
_entity_poly.pdbx_strand_id
1 'polypeptide(L)'
;MSIIDDEQIIKRRLQIDGEGVGDDRKINLLLKTYTKWCTTPSSVDNNDAHDRILTQLSQCEFSVLKSDISEHMMDEEMKNYKKISDNIAERIEQIRDQIEQSKDLLEKAKEIRRNKLEYLSLARLINQEPERVEVVAKYQELQEELLTQNEHFLKASQVLENRRKDFAAFMFLTKELLRDCNFDVDNSTETNDEETEGGIFEDDGDIIADADDIEKMIIE
;
A
#
# COMPACT_ATOMS: atom_id res chain seq x y z
N MET A 1 33.49 34.60 14.45
CA MET A 1 33.19 36.00 14.11
C MET A 1 32.41 36.59 15.27
N SER A 2 33.15 37.28 16.14
CA SER A 2 32.72 38.20 17.19
C SER A 2 31.32 38.01 17.81
N ILE A 3 31.24 37.07 18.76
CA ILE A 3 30.42 37.26 19.96
C ILE A 3 31.19 38.26 20.84
N ILE A 4 31.41 39.48 20.35
CA ILE A 4 31.58 40.65 21.23
C ILE A 4 30.16 40.97 21.68
N ASP A 5 29.72 40.05 22.52
CA ASP A 5 28.77 40.10 23.59
C ASP A 5 27.67 41.14 23.41
N ASP A 6 26.60 40.74 22.70
CA ASP A 6 25.34 41.48 22.66
C ASP A 6 24.90 41.86 24.07
N GLU A 7 25.20 41.04 25.08
CA GLU A 7 24.99 41.34 26.50
C GLU A 7 25.83 42.53 26.99
N GLN A 8 27.09 42.68 26.55
CA GLN A 8 27.89 43.87 26.85
C GLN A 8 27.43 45.10 26.07
N ILE A 9 26.92 44.95 24.85
CA ILE A 9 26.34 46.07 24.09
C ILE A 9 25.06 46.54 24.79
N ILE A 10 24.21 45.61 25.19
CA ILE A 10 23.00 45.88 25.98
C ILE A 10 23.37 46.52 27.31
N LYS A 11 24.35 45.97 28.05
CA LYS A 11 24.81 46.52 29.34
C LYS A 11 25.41 47.92 29.22
N ARG A 12 26.21 48.20 28.18
CA ARG A 12 26.72 49.55 27.91
C ARG A 12 25.59 50.51 27.55
N ARG A 13 24.63 50.08 26.72
CA ARG A 13 23.49 50.91 26.35
C ARG A 13 22.58 51.18 27.55
N LEU A 14 22.32 50.18 28.39
CA LEU A 14 21.56 50.31 29.62
C LEU A 14 22.29 51.17 30.66
N GLN A 15 23.63 51.16 30.72
CA GLN A 15 24.39 52.08 31.57
C GLN A 15 24.35 53.52 31.04
N ILE A 16 24.35 53.73 29.72
CA ILE A 16 24.19 55.05 29.10
C ILE A 16 22.77 55.59 29.31
N ASP A 17 21.75 54.74 29.16
CA ASP A 17 20.35 55.12 29.35
C ASP A 17 19.97 55.20 30.85
N GLY A 18 20.64 54.43 31.71
CA GLY A 18 20.49 54.43 33.17
C GLY A 18 21.02 55.68 33.89
N GLU A 19 21.80 56.52 33.19
CA GLU A 19 22.23 57.85 33.67
C GLU A 19 21.29 59.00 33.24
N GLY A 20 20.09 58.72 32.68
CA GLY A 20 19.08 59.77 32.43
C GLY A 20 19.47 60.78 31.33
N VAL A 21 20.34 60.39 30.41
CA VAL A 21 21.08 61.32 29.53
C VAL A 21 20.20 62.13 28.55
N GLY A 22 18.95 61.72 28.31
CA GLY A 22 18.02 62.35 27.38
C GLY A 22 17.11 63.41 28.01
N ASP A 23 15.94 62.98 28.47
CA ASP A 23 14.90 63.91 28.94
C ASP A 23 15.15 64.41 30.38
N ASP A 24 15.74 63.59 31.26
CA ASP A 24 16.14 64.04 32.61
C ASP A 24 17.23 65.13 32.54
N ARG A 25 18.18 65.01 31.61
CA ARG A 25 19.15 66.08 31.31
C ARG A 25 18.48 67.36 30.82
N LYS A 26 17.45 67.27 29.96
CA LYS A 26 16.70 68.44 29.45
C LYS A 26 15.91 69.11 30.58
N ILE A 27 15.23 68.33 31.41
CA ILE A 27 14.46 68.82 32.57
C ILE A 27 15.39 69.48 33.59
N ASN A 28 16.54 68.88 33.89
CA ASN A 28 17.55 69.47 34.77
C ASN A 28 18.13 70.77 34.21
N LEU A 29 18.29 70.89 32.88
CA LEU A 29 18.74 72.13 32.24
C LEU A 29 17.68 73.24 32.30
N LEU A 30 16.41 72.89 32.08
CA LEU A 30 15.27 73.79 32.24
C LEU A 30 15.20 74.30 33.69
N LEU A 31 15.32 73.41 34.68
CA LEU A 31 15.30 73.76 36.10
C LEU A 31 16.43 74.74 36.47
N LYS A 32 17.66 74.49 35.98
CA LYS A 32 18.81 75.39 36.21
C LYS A 32 18.60 76.75 35.54
N THR A 33 18.08 76.78 34.32
CA THR A 33 17.80 78.01 33.56
C THR A 33 16.70 78.83 34.23
N TYR A 34 15.64 78.18 34.68
CA TYR A 34 14.54 78.77 35.44
C TYR A 34 15.00 79.36 36.77
N THR A 35 15.75 78.60 37.57
CA THR A 35 16.26 79.07 38.88
C THR A 35 17.16 80.30 38.72
N LYS A 36 18.00 80.31 37.67
CA LYS A 36 18.87 81.45 37.35
C LYS A 36 18.06 82.67 36.93
N TRP A 37 17.01 82.49 36.12
CA TRP A 37 16.10 83.56 35.70
C TRP A 37 15.39 84.19 36.91
N CYS A 38 14.90 83.39 37.86
CA CYS A 38 14.26 83.89 39.09
C CYS A 38 15.20 84.69 40.02
N THR A 39 16.51 84.46 39.95
CA THR A 39 17.50 85.10 40.84
C THR A 39 18.12 86.35 40.23
N THR A 40 17.88 86.64 38.95
CA THR A 40 18.49 87.77 38.23
C THR A 40 17.62 89.02 38.36
N PRO A 41 18.13 90.17 38.84
CA PRO A 41 17.35 91.40 38.98
C PRO A 41 16.92 91.92 37.60
N SER A 42 15.65 92.31 37.48
CA SER A 42 14.97 92.67 36.22
C SER A 42 15.74 93.70 35.38
N SER A 43 16.51 93.21 34.40
CA SER A 43 17.04 93.99 33.28
C SER A 43 16.34 93.58 31.97
N VAL A 44 16.56 94.33 30.90
CA VAL A 44 16.02 94.06 29.55
C VAL A 44 16.44 92.68 28.99
N ASP A 45 17.49 92.07 29.54
CA ASP A 45 17.97 90.72 29.19
C ASP A 45 17.05 89.57 29.69
N ASN A 46 16.01 89.87 30.48
CA ASN A 46 15.09 88.86 31.01
C ASN A 46 14.13 88.26 29.96
N ASN A 47 13.88 88.95 28.84
CA ASN A 47 12.96 88.49 27.81
C ASN A 47 13.56 87.33 26.99
N ASP A 48 14.83 87.41 26.59
CA ASP A 48 15.50 86.33 25.85
C ASP A 48 15.64 85.05 26.69
N ALA A 49 15.84 85.19 28.00
CA ALA A 49 15.89 84.08 28.94
C ALA A 49 14.51 83.43 29.12
N HIS A 50 13.45 84.24 29.15
CA HIS A 50 12.06 83.76 29.20
C HIS A 50 11.67 82.96 27.95
N ASP A 51 12.00 83.44 26.76
CA ASP A 51 11.70 82.75 25.49
C ASP A 51 12.47 81.42 25.36
N ARG A 52 13.69 81.36 25.89
CA ARG A 52 14.47 80.11 26.00
C ARG A 52 13.82 79.10 26.94
N ILE A 53 13.29 79.56 28.09
CA ILE A 53 12.58 78.70 29.05
C ILE A 53 11.31 78.14 28.40
N LEU A 54 10.52 78.98 27.72
CA LEU A 54 9.32 78.55 26.99
C LEU A 54 9.65 77.50 25.92
N THR A 55 10.69 77.75 25.12
CA THR A 55 11.12 76.80 24.08
C THR A 55 11.55 75.46 24.67
N GLN A 56 12.29 75.47 25.79
CA GLN A 56 12.72 74.26 26.48
C GLN A 56 11.54 73.52 27.11
N LEU A 57 10.56 74.23 27.67
CA LEU A 57 9.32 73.66 28.20
C LEU A 57 8.53 72.96 27.08
N SER A 58 8.30 73.62 25.95
CA SER A 58 7.59 73.01 24.81
C SER A 58 8.31 71.78 24.26
N GLN A 59 9.64 71.74 24.28
CA GLN A 59 10.40 70.55 23.90
C GLN A 59 10.21 69.39 24.90
N CYS A 60 10.12 69.68 26.20
CA CYS A 60 9.85 68.66 27.21
C CYS A 60 8.42 68.10 27.07
N GLU A 61 7.43 68.97 26.87
CA GLU A 61 6.05 68.57 26.61
C GLU A 61 5.94 67.69 25.36
N PHE A 62 6.63 68.07 24.28
CA PHE A 62 6.68 67.27 23.06
C PHE A 62 7.34 65.90 23.27
N SER A 63 8.44 65.83 24.02
CA SER A 63 9.10 64.56 24.39
C SER A 63 8.13 63.62 25.12
N VAL A 64 7.36 64.14 26.09
CA VAL A 64 6.39 63.35 26.87
C VAL A 64 5.27 62.83 25.96
N LEU A 65 4.68 63.69 25.14
CA LEU A 65 3.63 63.29 24.21
C LEU A 65 4.12 62.25 23.19
N LYS A 66 5.35 62.41 22.70
CA LYS A 66 5.97 61.43 21.80
C LYS A 66 6.15 60.07 22.48
N SER A 67 6.52 60.06 23.76
CA SER A 67 6.67 58.81 24.53
C SER A 67 5.34 58.10 24.68
N ASP A 68 4.26 58.83 25.01
CA ASP A 68 2.90 58.30 25.16
C ASP A 68 2.38 57.67 23.85
N ILE A 69 2.57 58.35 22.72
CA ILE A 69 2.20 57.82 21.40
C ILE A 69 3.05 56.58 21.06
N SER A 70 4.34 56.60 21.40
CA SER A 70 5.24 55.48 21.14
C SER A 70 4.89 54.25 22.00
N GLU A 71 4.46 54.45 23.24
CA GLU A 71 3.93 53.38 24.10
C GLU A 71 2.70 52.73 23.47
N HIS A 72 1.74 53.54 22.99
CA HIS A 72 0.54 53.02 22.34
C HIS A 72 0.87 52.23 21.06
N MET A 73 1.81 52.74 20.25
CA MET A 73 2.29 52.06 19.06
C MET A 73 2.98 50.73 19.40
N MET A 74 3.82 50.70 20.44
CA MET A 74 4.48 49.47 20.90
C MET A 74 3.47 48.41 21.38
N ASP A 75 2.42 48.82 22.07
CA ASP A 75 1.33 47.92 22.50
C ASP A 75 0.59 47.31 21.30
N GLU A 76 0.33 48.10 20.26
CA GLU A 76 -0.29 47.62 19.02
C GLU A 76 0.63 46.66 18.26
N GLU A 77 1.92 47.01 18.14
CA GLU A 77 2.93 46.14 17.53
C GLU A 77 3.05 44.82 18.27
N MET A 78 3.08 44.84 19.61
CA MET A 78 3.14 43.63 20.43
C MET A 78 1.94 42.72 20.19
N LYS A 79 0.73 43.28 20.08
CA LYS A 79 -0.48 42.51 19.73
C LYS A 79 -0.37 41.91 18.32
N ASN A 80 0.16 42.66 17.37
CA ASN A 80 0.36 42.18 16.00
C ASN A 80 1.39 41.04 15.95
N TYR A 81 2.52 41.17 16.64
CA TYR A 81 3.53 40.11 16.71
C TYR A 81 2.96 38.84 17.36
N LYS A 82 2.15 38.98 18.41
CA LYS A 82 1.46 37.84 19.02
C LYS A 82 0.53 37.15 18.02
N LYS A 83 -0.28 37.92 17.30
CA LYS A 83 -1.17 37.38 16.25
C LYS A 83 -0.40 36.65 15.15
N ILE A 84 0.72 37.21 14.70
CA ILE A 84 1.58 36.57 13.69
C ILE A 84 2.16 35.26 14.24
N SER A 85 2.65 35.26 15.49
CA SER A 85 3.15 34.05 16.15
C SER A 85 2.08 32.96 16.23
N ASP A 86 0.86 33.30 16.66
CA ASP A 86 -0.24 32.36 16.76
C ASP A 86 -0.64 31.81 15.38
N ASN A 87 -0.66 32.65 14.34
CA ASN A 87 -0.94 32.22 12.97
C ASN A 87 0.14 31.28 12.42
N ILE A 88 1.42 31.52 12.75
CA ILE A 88 2.52 30.63 12.37
C ILE A 88 2.36 29.28 13.07
N ALA A 89 2.01 29.27 14.37
CA ALA A 89 1.78 28.03 15.12
C ALA A 89 0.64 27.20 14.50
N GLU A 90 -0.49 27.85 14.19
CA GLU A 90 -1.63 27.20 13.54
C GLU A 90 -1.24 26.62 12.16
N ARG A 91 -0.52 27.37 11.34
CA ARG A 91 -0.04 26.88 10.03
C ARG A 91 0.91 25.70 10.17
N ILE A 92 1.78 25.69 11.19
CA ILE A 92 2.68 24.56 11.45
C ILE A 92 1.87 23.31 11.76
N GLU A 93 0.81 23.44 12.56
CA GLU A 93 -0.08 22.32 12.89
C GLU A 93 -0.83 21.82 11.65
N GLN A 94 -1.40 22.72 10.85
CA GLN A 94 -2.04 22.36 9.57
C GLN A 94 -1.09 21.63 8.62
N ILE A 95 0.17 22.08 8.51
CA ILE A 95 1.17 21.41 7.66
C ILE A 95 1.53 20.03 8.22
N ARG A 96 1.61 19.87 9.55
CA ARG A 96 1.85 18.57 10.17
C ARG A 96 0.73 17.59 9.84
N ASP A 97 -0.52 18.03 9.94
CA ASP A 97 -1.69 17.20 9.58
C ASP A 97 -1.67 16.82 8.09
N GLN A 98 -1.33 17.76 7.20
CA GLN A 98 -1.18 17.48 5.77
C GLN A 98 -0.06 16.48 5.48
N ILE A 99 1.05 16.54 6.22
CA ILE A 99 2.15 15.56 6.10
C ILE A 99 1.68 14.18 6.53
N GLU A 100 0.93 14.08 7.62
CA GLU A 100 0.38 12.81 8.10
C GLU A 100 -0.60 12.20 7.07
N GLN A 101 -1.53 12.99 6.56
CA GLN A 101 -2.43 12.56 5.48
C GLN A 101 -1.67 12.12 4.22
N SER A 102 -0.62 12.85 3.85
CA SER A 102 0.22 12.51 2.69
C SER A 102 0.97 11.19 2.89
N LYS A 103 1.42 10.89 4.11
CA LYS A 103 2.03 9.59 4.45
C LYS A 103 1.04 8.44 4.31
N ASP A 104 -0.18 8.60 4.81
CA ASP A 104 -1.22 7.57 4.68
C ASP A 104 -1.59 7.30 3.21
N LEU A 105 -1.72 8.37 2.41
CA LEU A 105 -1.96 8.25 0.98
C LEU A 105 -0.79 7.55 0.27
N LEU A 106 0.45 7.84 0.66
CA LEU A 106 1.63 7.18 0.11
C LEU A 106 1.65 5.69 0.44
N GLU A 107 1.26 5.30 1.65
CA GLU A 107 1.18 3.89 2.05
C GLU A 107 0.12 3.15 1.23
N LYS A 108 -1.09 3.71 1.10
CA LYS A 108 -2.15 3.17 0.23
C LYS A 108 -1.69 3.06 -1.23
N ALA A 109 -0.99 4.06 -1.75
CA ALA A 109 -0.45 4.03 -3.10
C ALA A 109 0.60 2.92 -3.30
N LYS A 110 1.44 2.66 -2.29
CA LYS A 110 2.39 1.55 -2.30
C LYS A 110 1.68 0.20 -2.30
N GLU A 111 0.63 0.04 -1.50
CA GLU A 111 -0.18 -1.18 -1.48
C GLU A 111 -0.82 -1.44 -2.84
N ILE A 112 -1.46 -0.43 -3.43
CA ILE A 112 -2.05 -0.54 -4.78
C ILE A 112 -0.99 -0.96 -5.80
N ARG A 113 0.22 -0.38 -5.71
CA ARG A 113 1.34 -0.76 -6.59
C ARG A 113 1.76 -2.21 -6.37
N ARG A 114 1.89 -2.68 -5.12
CA ARG A 114 2.23 -4.07 -4.80
C ARG A 114 1.19 -5.02 -5.38
N ASN A 115 -0.09 -4.77 -5.11
CA ASN A 115 -1.20 -5.58 -5.62
C ASN A 115 -1.19 -5.61 -7.15
N LYS A 116 -0.95 -4.47 -7.82
CA LYS A 116 -0.83 -4.42 -9.28
C LYS A 116 0.33 -5.29 -9.81
N LEU A 117 1.47 -5.31 -9.13
CA LEU A 117 2.60 -6.15 -9.54
C LEU A 117 2.30 -7.63 -9.35
N GLU A 118 1.62 -8.01 -8.26
CA GLU A 118 1.17 -9.37 -8.01
C GLU A 118 0.18 -9.84 -9.10
N TYR A 119 -0.82 -9.01 -9.43
CA TYR A 119 -1.75 -9.28 -10.53
C TYR A 119 -1.03 -9.43 -11.87
N LEU A 120 -0.04 -8.57 -12.17
CA LEU A 120 0.75 -8.68 -13.39
C LEU A 120 1.64 -9.92 -13.42
N SER A 121 2.05 -10.43 -12.26
CA SER A 121 2.80 -11.69 -12.14
C SER A 121 1.89 -12.88 -12.40
N LEU A 122 0.71 -12.92 -11.77
CA LEU A 122 -0.29 -13.96 -11.97
C LEU A 122 -0.81 -13.97 -13.40
N ALA A 123 -1.10 -12.81 -13.98
CA ALA A 123 -1.53 -12.71 -15.38
C ALA A 123 -0.45 -13.23 -16.35
N ARG A 124 0.83 -12.99 -16.06
CA ARG A 124 1.93 -13.55 -16.85
C ARG A 124 1.99 -15.08 -16.75
N LEU A 125 1.75 -15.64 -15.57
CA LEU A 125 1.69 -17.09 -15.38
C LEU A 125 0.47 -17.69 -16.11
N ILE A 126 -0.71 -17.09 -15.97
CA ILE A 126 -1.94 -17.54 -16.63
C ILE A 126 -1.79 -17.49 -18.16
N ASN A 127 -1.14 -16.47 -18.71
CA ASN A 127 -0.93 -16.35 -20.15
C ASN A 127 0.11 -17.34 -20.71
N GLN A 128 0.87 -18.05 -19.86
CA GLN A 128 1.74 -19.15 -20.32
C GLN A 128 0.93 -20.43 -20.56
N GLU A 129 -0.18 -20.59 -19.84
CA GLU A 129 -1.09 -21.71 -20.03
C GLU A 129 -1.94 -21.52 -21.30
N PRO A 130 -2.33 -22.61 -21.98
CA PRO A 130 -3.17 -22.53 -23.16
C PRO A 130 -4.55 -21.96 -22.83
N GLU A 131 -5.19 -21.36 -23.83
CA GLU A 131 -6.50 -20.76 -23.65
C GLU A 131 -7.54 -21.83 -23.28
N ARG A 132 -8.37 -21.54 -22.27
CA ARG A 132 -9.37 -22.48 -21.75
C ARG A 132 -10.27 -23.05 -22.85
N VAL A 133 -10.64 -22.23 -23.84
CA VAL A 133 -11.51 -22.64 -24.94
C VAL A 133 -10.85 -23.73 -25.78
N GLU A 134 -9.57 -23.59 -26.10
CA GLU A 134 -8.82 -24.59 -26.87
C GLU A 134 -8.65 -25.90 -26.09
N VAL A 135 -8.38 -25.82 -24.79
CA VAL A 135 -8.24 -27.00 -23.92
C VAL A 135 -9.56 -27.77 -23.83
N VAL A 136 -10.69 -27.07 -23.67
CA VAL A 136 -12.02 -27.69 -23.62
C VAL A 136 -12.36 -28.36 -24.95
N ALA A 137 -12.05 -27.71 -26.08
CA ALA A 137 -12.28 -28.30 -27.39
C ALA A 137 -11.46 -29.60 -27.59
N LYS A 138 -10.17 -29.59 -27.24
CA LYS A 138 -9.33 -30.79 -27.30
C LYS A 138 -9.82 -31.90 -26.36
N TYR A 139 -10.34 -31.52 -25.19
CA TYR A 139 -10.92 -32.48 -24.25
C TYR A 139 -12.15 -33.17 -24.84
N GLN A 140 -13.04 -32.39 -25.48
CA GLN A 140 -14.22 -32.93 -26.16
C GLN A 140 -13.85 -33.86 -27.32
N GLU A 141 -12.89 -33.46 -28.17
CA GLU A 141 -12.39 -34.28 -29.27
C GLU A 141 -11.80 -35.61 -28.75
N LEU A 142 -10.97 -35.55 -27.70
CA LEU A 142 -10.39 -36.75 -27.09
C LEU A 142 -11.46 -37.65 -26.46
N GLN A 143 -12.51 -37.07 -25.88
CA GLN A 143 -13.64 -37.81 -25.32
C GLN A 143 -14.43 -38.53 -26.42
N GLU A 144 -14.68 -37.87 -27.56
CA GLU A 144 -15.31 -38.50 -28.71
C GLU A 144 -14.44 -39.63 -29.28
N GLU A 145 -13.12 -39.41 -29.41
CA GLU A 145 -12.19 -40.44 -29.87
C GLU A 145 -12.21 -41.66 -28.94
N LEU A 146 -12.20 -41.46 -27.63
CA LEU A 146 -12.27 -42.54 -26.64
C LEU A 146 -13.57 -43.34 -26.78
N LEU A 147 -14.71 -42.67 -26.95
CA LEU A 147 -16.00 -43.32 -27.20
C LEU A 147 -15.96 -44.17 -28.47
N THR A 148 -15.43 -43.64 -29.58
CA THR A 148 -15.32 -44.41 -30.83
C THR A 148 -14.39 -45.61 -30.70
N GLN A 149 -13.25 -45.46 -30.02
CA GLN A 149 -12.32 -46.57 -29.77
C GLN A 149 -12.96 -47.66 -28.90
N ASN A 150 -13.72 -47.27 -27.88
CA ASN A 150 -14.47 -48.21 -27.06
C ASN A 150 -15.52 -48.97 -27.88
N GLU A 151 -16.24 -48.29 -28.78
CA GLU A 151 -17.15 -48.99 -29.71
C GLU A 151 -16.42 -49.97 -30.63
N HIS A 152 -15.25 -49.58 -31.16
CA HIS A 152 -14.44 -50.47 -32.00
C HIS A 152 -13.95 -51.68 -31.21
N PHE A 153 -13.52 -51.49 -29.97
CA PHE A 153 -13.13 -52.56 -29.06
C PHE A 153 -14.29 -53.52 -28.79
N LEU A 154 -15.48 -53.00 -28.47
CA LEU A 154 -16.68 -53.82 -28.26
C LEU A 154 -17.07 -54.63 -29.50
N LYS A 155 -17.06 -53.99 -30.69
CA LYS A 155 -17.33 -54.67 -31.97
C LYS A 155 -16.29 -55.77 -32.25
N ALA A 156 -15.00 -55.50 -32.03
CA ALA A 156 -13.94 -56.48 -32.20
C ALA A 156 -14.07 -57.66 -31.23
N SER A 157 -14.34 -57.37 -29.96
CA SER A 157 -14.60 -58.38 -28.91
C SER A 157 -15.78 -59.27 -29.29
N GLN A 158 -16.88 -58.70 -29.77
CA GLN A 158 -18.05 -59.46 -30.24
C GLN A 158 -17.72 -60.37 -31.44
N VAL A 159 -16.90 -59.90 -32.39
CA VAL A 159 -16.47 -60.72 -33.54
C VAL A 159 -15.58 -61.87 -33.08
N LEU A 160 -14.65 -61.63 -32.16
CA LEU A 160 -13.80 -62.69 -31.59
C LEU A 160 -14.64 -63.71 -30.82
N GLU A 161 -15.64 -63.26 -30.07
CA GLU A 161 -16.55 -64.13 -29.34
C GLU A 161 -17.40 -65.00 -30.27
N ASN A 162 -17.88 -64.45 -31.38
CA ASN A 162 -18.56 -65.24 -32.42
C ASN A 162 -17.61 -66.26 -33.07
N ARG A 163 -16.38 -65.87 -33.41
CA ARG A 163 -15.37 -66.81 -33.93
C ARG A 163 -15.02 -67.91 -32.92
N ARG A 164 -14.99 -67.60 -31.63
CA ARG A 164 -14.79 -68.58 -30.56
C ARG A 164 -15.93 -69.60 -30.55
N LYS A 165 -17.18 -69.15 -30.70
CA LYS A 165 -18.36 -70.03 -30.83
C LYS A 165 -18.33 -70.87 -32.10
N ASP A 166 -18.02 -70.28 -33.25
CA ASP A 166 -17.90 -70.98 -34.53
C ASP A 166 -16.80 -72.04 -34.47
N PHE A 167 -15.64 -71.71 -33.89
CA PHE A 167 -14.54 -72.65 -33.68
C PHE A 167 -14.92 -73.76 -32.70
N ALA A 168 -15.61 -73.45 -31.61
CA ALA A 168 -16.11 -74.47 -30.68
C ALA A 168 -17.10 -75.43 -31.37
N ALA A 169 -18.00 -74.92 -32.21
CA ALA A 169 -18.91 -75.73 -33.02
C ALA A 169 -18.17 -76.58 -34.06
N PHE A 170 -17.17 -76.01 -34.75
CA PHE A 170 -16.32 -76.75 -35.67
C PHE A 170 -15.53 -77.86 -34.96
N MET A 171 -14.96 -77.57 -33.79
CA MET A 171 -14.27 -78.56 -32.95
C MET A 171 -15.22 -79.66 -32.48
N PHE A 172 -16.46 -79.32 -32.13
CA PHE A 172 -17.50 -80.30 -31.78
C PHE A 172 -17.80 -81.21 -32.98
N LEU A 173 -18.06 -80.65 -34.17
CA LEU A 173 -18.32 -81.41 -35.38
C LEU A 173 -17.12 -82.28 -35.77
N THR A 174 -15.90 -81.78 -35.62
CA THR A 174 -14.68 -82.55 -35.92
C THR A 174 -14.54 -83.73 -34.95
N LYS A 175 -14.84 -83.54 -33.67
CA LYS A 175 -14.88 -84.63 -32.68
C LYS A 175 -15.99 -85.63 -32.99
N GLU A 176 -17.16 -85.16 -33.44
CA GLU A 176 -18.29 -86.01 -33.85
C GLU A 176 -17.94 -86.82 -35.10
N LEU A 177 -17.38 -86.21 -36.14
CA LEU A 177 -16.91 -86.94 -37.32
C LEU A 177 -15.75 -87.87 -37.02
N LEU A 178 -14.86 -87.51 -36.09
CA LEU A 178 -13.79 -88.42 -35.65
C LEU A 178 -14.38 -89.60 -34.87
N ARG A 179 -15.44 -89.38 -34.09
CA ARG A 179 -16.22 -90.45 -33.45
C ARG A 179 -16.94 -91.32 -34.48
N ASP A 180 -17.55 -90.75 -35.51
CA ASP A 180 -18.27 -91.49 -36.55
C ASP A 180 -17.31 -92.24 -37.50
N CYS A 181 -16.17 -91.66 -37.86
CA CYS A 181 -15.09 -92.35 -38.58
C CYS A 181 -14.44 -93.45 -37.73
N ASN A 182 -14.39 -93.29 -36.41
CA ASN A 182 -14.00 -94.35 -35.49
C ASN A 182 -15.11 -95.38 -35.26
N PHE A 183 -16.36 -95.11 -35.68
CA PHE A 183 -17.51 -96.02 -35.51
C PHE A 183 -17.59 -97.11 -36.59
N ASP A 184 -16.90 -96.94 -37.74
CA ASP A 184 -16.64 -98.04 -38.67
C ASP A 184 -15.46 -98.95 -38.22
N VAL A 185 -14.92 -98.71 -37.01
CA VAL A 185 -13.98 -99.60 -36.31
C VAL A 185 -14.41 -99.75 -34.86
N ASP A 186 -15.63 -100.21 -34.60
CA ASP A 186 -15.98 -100.65 -33.25
C ASP A 186 -15.35 -102.03 -32.99
N ASN A 187 -14.34 -102.08 -32.10
CA ASN A 187 -14.49 -102.67 -30.76
C ASN A 187 -13.13 -103.16 -30.19
N SER A 188 -12.45 -102.30 -29.43
CA SER A 188 -11.81 -102.70 -28.17
C SER A 188 -11.69 -101.51 -27.23
N THR A 189 -12.68 -101.49 -26.34
CA THR A 189 -12.75 -100.99 -24.96
C THR A 189 -11.46 -100.68 -24.20
N GLU A 190 -11.68 -99.81 -23.20
CA GLU A 190 -10.93 -99.52 -21.95
C GLU A 190 -10.02 -98.28 -22.00
N THR A 191 -10.50 -97.09 -21.61
CA THR A 191 -10.75 -96.51 -20.26
C THR A 191 -9.50 -96.07 -19.50
N ASN A 192 -9.66 -94.89 -18.86
CA ASN A 192 -8.91 -94.25 -17.78
C ASN A 192 -8.16 -93.00 -18.25
N ASP A 193 -8.76 -91.82 -18.08
CA ASP A 193 -8.90 -91.05 -16.83
C ASP A 193 -7.72 -90.09 -16.68
N GLU A 194 -8.09 -88.82 -16.81
CA GLU A 194 -7.60 -87.64 -16.08
C GLU A 194 -6.10 -87.55 -15.79
N GLU A 195 -5.47 -86.51 -16.35
CA GLU A 195 -5.00 -85.43 -15.50
C GLU A 195 -4.79 -84.14 -16.30
N THR A 196 -5.35 -83.09 -15.71
CA THR A 196 -5.41 -81.72 -16.20
C THR A 196 -4.26 -80.95 -15.57
N GLU A 197 -3.25 -80.55 -16.35
CA GLU A 197 -2.37 -79.46 -15.94
C GLU A 197 -2.24 -78.45 -17.09
N GLY A 198 -3.03 -77.39 -16.95
CA GLY A 198 -2.98 -76.18 -17.77
C GLY A 198 -3.47 -75.00 -16.95
N GLY A 199 -2.95 -74.85 -15.73
CA GLY A 199 -3.13 -73.65 -14.94
C GLY A 199 -2.18 -72.57 -15.48
N ILE A 200 -2.75 -71.48 -15.97
CA ILE A 200 -2.32 -70.08 -15.87
C ILE A 200 -3.23 -69.34 -16.85
N PHE A 201 -4.23 -68.64 -16.34
CA PHE A 201 -4.53 -67.26 -16.73
C PHE A 201 -5.28 -66.66 -15.54
N GLU A 202 -4.60 -65.74 -14.88
CA GLU A 202 -5.13 -64.96 -13.77
C GLU A 202 -6.37 -64.21 -14.24
N ASP A 203 -7.37 -64.27 -13.36
CA ASP A 203 -8.58 -63.46 -13.33
C ASP A 203 -8.17 -62.00 -13.14
N ASP A 204 -7.90 -61.30 -14.24
CA ASP A 204 -7.93 -59.84 -14.25
C ASP A 204 -9.38 -59.41 -14.18
N GLY A 205 -9.84 -59.27 -12.95
CA GLY A 205 -11.15 -58.78 -12.61
C GLY A 205 -11.47 -57.46 -13.33
N ASP A 206 -12.70 -57.40 -13.82
CA ASP A 206 -13.39 -56.17 -14.20
C ASP A 206 -13.12 -55.05 -13.18
N ILE A 207 -12.32 -54.07 -13.57
CA ILE A 207 -12.45 -52.71 -13.03
C ILE A 207 -13.45 -51.99 -13.96
N ILE A 208 -14.73 -52.29 -13.77
CA ILE A 208 -15.78 -51.34 -14.14
C ILE A 208 -15.71 -50.26 -13.06
N ALA A 209 -14.97 -49.19 -13.35
CA ALA A 209 -15.15 -47.95 -12.63
C ALA A 209 -16.55 -47.44 -13.01
N ASP A 210 -17.47 -47.48 -12.05
CA ASP A 210 -18.79 -46.89 -12.18
C ASP A 210 -18.64 -45.40 -12.58
N ALA A 211 -19.45 -44.99 -13.55
CA ALA A 211 -19.44 -43.63 -14.11
C ALA A 211 -19.69 -42.52 -13.07
N ASP A 212 -20.13 -42.88 -11.86
CA ASP A 212 -20.46 -41.97 -10.77
C ASP A 212 -19.22 -41.50 -9.97
N ASP A 213 -18.08 -42.22 -10.04
CA ASP A 213 -16.87 -41.84 -9.29
C ASP A 213 -16.05 -40.73 -9.96
N ILE A 214 -16.23 -40.51 -11.26
CA ILE A 214 -15.57 -39.41 -11.99
C ILE A 214 -16.25 -38.07 -11.69
N GLU A 215 -17.56 -38.05 -11.40
CA GLU A 215 -18.30 -36.81 -11.16
C GLU A 215 -17.97 -36.17 -9.80
N LYS A 216 -17.47 -36.95 -8.83
CA LYS A 216 -17.04 -36.43 -7.51
C LYS A 216 -15.65 -35.78 -7.49
N MET A 217 -14.77 -36.06 -8.45
CA MET A 217 -13.43 -35.44 -8.50
C MET A 217 -13.40 -34.05 -9.14
N ILE A 218 -14.51 -33.59 -9.73
CA ILE A 218 -14.57 -32.30 -10.45
C ILE A 218 -15.10 -31.15 -9.56
N ILE A 219 -15.55 -31.44 -8.32
CA ILE A 219 -16.22 -30.44 -7.46
C ILE A 219 -15.41 -30.01 -6.21
N GLU A 220 -14.18 -30.48 -5.99
CA GLU A 220 -13.24 -29.87 -5.02
C GLU A 220 -12.13 -29.07 -5.70
#